data_AF-A0A9P9ZEC4-F1
#
_entry.id   AF-A0A9P9ZEC4-F1
#
_cell.length_a   1.000
_cell.length_b   1.000
_cell.length_c   1.000
_cell.angle_alpha   90.00
_cell.angle_beta   90.00
_cell.angle_gamma   90.00
#
_symmetry.space_group_name_H-M   'P 1'
#
loop_
_entity.id
_entity.type
_entity.pdbx_description
1 polymer ?
#
loop_
_entity_poly.entity_id
_entity_poly.type
_entity_poly.pdbx_seq_one_letter_code
_entity_poly.pdbx_strand_id
1 'polypeptide(L)'
;MMHRVFGNRHADFTARPLVQAMRLIIKANIPADVNVCEKARQVVDFFFDPTLQRNLEPLPCEELVVYKYPVGRLRVCIVGGGPTRLASAISLAEKGGGKIEVHVWERRWVKDERTGEVGYPATARRRDQVVTLQDSVTDLLTPKSLQALFAGRPERVWPGSANIQIRKVEGRFLKRCQDDELRHLIHLHPEGVTREELKNGRCGDFHVLLGTDGAASGVRRDYFRGYEKERGRSYALGLAFDRGSVGGLPWSQPLNMFLTLGQTRYLLNASDHDGKGYLNMQLTEDEWHKMVGSPDDAV
;
A
#
# COMPACT_ATOMS: atom_id res chain seq x y z
N MET A 1 15.68 -37.65 4.78
CA MET A 1 15.51 -36.53 5.72
C MET A 1 15.23 -35.28 4.87
N MET A 2 13.98 -34.79 4.82
CA MET A 2 13.65 -33.60 4.03
C MET A 2 14.26 -32.37 4.70
N HIS A 3 15.28 -31.78 4.08
CA HIS A 3 15.81 -30.49 4.51
C HIS A 3 14.73 -29.42 4.27
N ARG A 4 14.11 -28.94 5.34
CA ARG A 4 13.36 -27.67 5.32
C ARG A 4 14.36 -26.55 5.08
N VAL A 5 14.44 -26.05 3.86
CA VAL A 5 15.44 -25.05 3.43
C VAL A 5 15.23 -23.69 4.12
N PHE A 6 14.02 -23.40 4.62
CA PHE A 6 13.67 -22.10 5.21
C PHE A 6 12.91 -22.23 6.54
N GLY A 7 13.53 -22.84 7.55
CA GLY A 7 13.11 -22.62 8.94
C GLY A 7 13.42 -21.19 9.39
N ASN A 8 12.46 -20.52 10.05
CA ASN A 8 12.55 -19.20 10.72
C ASN A 8 13.93 -18.49 10.63
N ARG A 9 14.15 -17.69 9.58
CA ARG A 9 15.41 -16.92 9.42
C ARG A 9 15.31 -15.42 9.76
N HIS A 10 14.14 -14.91 10.13
CA HIS A 10 13.94 -13.47 10.35
C HIS A 10 13.57 -13.13 11.80
N ALA A 11 14.42 -13.55 12.74
CA ALA A 11 14.35 -13.05 14.12
C ALA A 11 14.82 -11.58 14.24
N ASP A 12 15.66 -11.13 13.29
CA ASP A 12 16.25 -9.79 13.22
C ASP A 12 16.50 -9.34 11.76
N PHE A 13 16.77 -8.05 11.55
CA PHE A 13 17.15 -7.45 10.26
C PHE A 13 18.67 -7.25 10.11
N THR A 14 19.49 -8.08 10.77
CA THR A 14 20.93 -8.03 10.53
C THR A 14 21.20 -8.22 9.04
N ALA A 15 22.14 -7.44 8.50
CA ALA A 15 22.44 -7.38 7.07
C ALA A 15 23.18 -8.65 6.60
N ARG A 16 22.48 -9.79 6.64
CA ARG A 16 23.02 -11.10 6.27
C ARG A 16 23.22 -11.17 4.75
N PRO A 17 24.17 -11.99 4.25
CA PRO A 17 24.44 -12.12 2.82
C PRO A 17 23.20 -12.39 1.96
N LEU A 18 22.21 -13.14 2.48
CA LEU A 18 20.93 -13.41 1.79
C LEU A 18 20.09 -12.14 1.60
N VAL A 19 19.98 -11.29 2.63
CA VAL A 19 19.26 -10.00 2.55
C VAL A 19 19.95 -9.09 1.51
N GLN A 20 21.28 -9.17 1.41
CA GLN A 20 22.05 -8.42 0.43
C GLN A 20 21.85 -8.90 -1.01
N ALA A 21 21.88 -10.22 -1.24
CA ALA A 21 21.62 -10.80 -2.56
C ALA A 21 20.21 -10.46 -3.06
N MET A 22 19.22 -10.47 -2.15
CA MET A 22 17.85 -10.08 -2.46
C MET A 22 17.69 -8.62 -2.83
N ARG A 23 18.39 -7.70 -2.14
CA ARG A 23 18.43 -6.27 -2.49
C ARG A 23 19.04 -6.06 -3.89
N LEU A 24 20.06 -6.85 -4.26
CA LEU A 24 20.72 -6.79 -5.56
C LEU A 24 19.78 -7.22 -6.72
N ILE A 25 19.03 -8.31 -6.54
CA ILE A 25 18.07 -8.82 -7.54
C ILE A 25 16.96 -7.80 -7.82
N ILE A 26 16.50 -7.09 -6.80
CA ILE A 26 15.46 -6.05 -6.93
C ILE A 26 16.01 -4.82 -7.68
N LYS A 27 17.28 -4.46 -7.45
CA LYS A 27 17.95 -3.33 -8.13
C LYS A 27 18.21 -3.59 -9.62
N ALA A 28 18.42 -4.84 -10.02
CA ALA A 28 18.74 -5.22 -11.40
C ALA A 28 17.61 -4.92 -12.43
N ASN A 29 16.40 -4.57 -11.97
CA ASN A 29 15.26 -4.22 -12.83
C ASN A 29 14.89 -2.73 -12.81
N ILE A 30 15.75 -1.85 -12.28
CA ILE A 30 15.61 -0.40 -12.47
C ILE A 30 16.47 -0.03 -13.68
N PRO A 31 15.86 0.36 -14.81
CA PRO A 31 16.60 0.84 -15.97
C PRO A 31 17.49 2.03 -15.56
N ALA A 32 18.76 2.03 -15.97
CA ALA A 32 19.73 3.05 -15.56
C ALA A 32 19.34 4.47 -16.01
N ASP A 33 18.43 4.55 -16.97
CA ASP A 33 17.87 5.73 -17.64
C ASP A 33 16.59 6.27 -16.97
N VAL A 34 16.06 5.63 -15.92
CA VAL A 34 14.92 6.22 -15.19
C VAL A 34 15.39 7.49 -14.48
N ASN A 35 14.88 8.63 -14.94
CA ASN A 35 15.20 9.95 -14.41
C ASN A 35 14.40 10.20 -13.11
N VAL A 36 14.81 9.53 -12.03
CA VAL A 36 14.19 9.66 -10.70
C VAL A 36 14.63 11.00 -10.08
N CYS A 37 13.69 11.80 -9.57
CA CYS A 37 14.05 13.05 -8.88
C CYS A 37 14.94 12.76 -7.68
N GLU A 38 15.83 13.69 -7.33
CA GLU A 38 16.89 13.49 -6.34
C GLU A 38 16.38 12.98 -4.98
N LYS A 39 15.20 13.43 -4.52
CA LYS A 39 14.58 12.94 -3.29
C LYS A 39 14.06 11.50 -3.40
N ALA A 40 13.49 11.13 -4.54
CA ALA A 40 13.07 9.76 -4.79
C ALA A 40 14.28 8.84 -5.03
N ARG A 41 15.38 9.37 -5.58
CA ARG A 41 16.67 8.70 -5.67
C ARG A 41 17.24 8.42 -4.27
N GLN A 42 17.18 9.38 -3.35
CA GLN A 42 17.56 9.17 -1.96
C GLN A 42 16.72 8.10 -1.24
N VAL A 43 15.43 7.96 -1.57
CA VAL A 43 14.59 6.88 -1.00
C VAL A 43 14.95 5.53 -1.62
N VAL A 44 15.17 5.47 -2.95
CA VAL A 44 15.66 4.28 -3.64
C VAL A 44 17.03 3.87 -3.08
N ASP A 45 17.95 4.82 -2.91
CA ASP A 45 19.28 4.59 -2.32
C ASP A 45 19.20 4.27 -0.82
N PHE A 46 18.25 4.83 -0.06
CA PHE A 46 18.05 4.51 1.36
C PHE A 46 17.53 3.09 1.57
N PHE A 47 16.60 2.62 0.73
CA PHE A 47 16.15 1.22 0.76
C PHE A 47 17.18 0.26 0.13
N PHE A 48 18.07 0.77 -0.74
CA PHE A 48 19.02 -0.01 -1.53
C PHE A 48 20.41 0.65 -1.55
N ASP A 49 21.01 0.74 -0.37
CA ASP A 49 22.25 1.47 -0.10
C ASP A 49 23.43 1.01 -0.99
N PRO A 50 23.95 1.85 -1.91
CA PRO A 50 25.15 1.57 -2.69
C PRO A 50 26.45 1.67 -1.88
N THR A 51 26.43 2.21 -0.66
CA THR A 51 27.64 2.31 0.20
C THR A 51 28.08 0.96 0.78
N LEU A 52 27.28 -0.10 0.64
CA LEU A 52 27.70 -1.45 1.01
C LEU A 52 28.86 -1.98 0.18
N GLN A 53 29.02 -1.56 -1.09
CA GLN A 53 30.20 -1.94 -1.88
C GLN A 53 31.49 -1.35 -1.29
N ARG A 54 31.41 -0.18 -0.62
CA ARG A 54 32.56 0.47 0.02
C ARG A 54 32.91 -0.10 1.40
N ASN A 55 31.98 -0.79 2.06
CA ASN A 55 32.19 -1.37 3.39
C ASN A 55 32.51 -2.88 3.35
N LEU A 56 32.77 -3.44 2.16
CA LEU A 56 33.13 -4.84 1.96
C LEU A 56 34.61 -4.98 1.54
N GLU A 57 35.50 -4.29 2.26
CA GLU A 57 36.94 -4.55 2.18
C GLU A 57 37.53 -4.95 3.55
N PRO A 58 38.11 -6.16 3.66
CA PRO A 58 38.09 -7.22 2.65
C PRO A 58 36.67 -7.80 2.51
N LEU A 59 36.37 -8.33 1.33
CA LEU A 59 35.20 -9.21 1.16
C LEU A 59 35.26 -10.29 2.23
N PRO A 60 34.13 -10.70 2.85
CA PRO A 60 34.12 -11.76 3.86
C PRO A 60 34.90 -12.97 3.35
N CYS A 61 35.97 -13.35 4.06
CA CYS A 61 36.83 -14.51 3.74
C CYS A 61 36.15 -15.88 3.92
N GLU A 62 34.85 -15.90 4.17
CA GLU A 62 34.08 -17.13 4.25
C GLU A 62 33.67 -17.58 2.86
N GLU A 63 33.58 -18.90 2.67
CA GLU A 63 33.12 -19.54 1.42
C GLU A 63 31.99 -18.72 0.79
N LEU A 64 32.20 -18.29 -0.45
CA LEU A 64 31.16 -17.72 -1.31
C LEU A 64 29.97 -18.67 -1.29
N VAL A 65 28.96 -18.34 -0.47
CA VAL A 65 27.71 -19.09 -0.46
C VAL A 65 26.96 -18.72 -1.73
N VAL A 66 27.31 -19.41 -2.82
CA VAL A 66 26.57 -19.37 -4.07
C VAL A 66 25.24 -20.06 -3.80
N TYR A 67 24.24 -19.27 -3.43
CA TYR A 67 22.86 -19.75 -3.48
C TYR A 67 22.53 -20.01 -4.94
N LYS A 68 22.50 -21.29 -5.32
CA LYS A 68 21.75 -21.73 -6.50
C LYS A 68 20.28 -21.45 -6.17
N TYR A 69 19.84 -20.24 -6.48
CA TYR A 69 18.44 -19.86 -6.37
C TYR A 69 17.65 -20.91 -7.17
N PRO A 70 16.67 -21.59 -6.55
CA PRO A 70 15.89 -22.56 -7.30
C PRO A 70 15.31 -21.84 -8.52
N VAL A 71 15.17 -22.55 -9.64
CA VAL A 71 14.70 -22.06 -10.95
C VAL A 71 13.24 -21.52 -10.90
N GLY A 72 12.70 -21.23 -9.72
CA GLY A 72 11.36 -20.75 -9.44
C GLY A 72 11.27 -19.24 -9.28
N ARG A 73 10.04 -18.76 -9.16
CA ARG A 73 9.71 -17.34 -9.03
C ARG A 73 10.16 -16.77 -7.67
N LEU A 74 10.53 -15.49 -7.67
CA LEU A 74 10.71 -14.72 -6.45
C LEU A 74 9.34 -14.49 -5.78
N ARG A 75 9.10 -15.23 -4.71
CA ARG A 75 7.93 -15.06 -3.83
C ARG A 75 8.02 -13.85 -2.92
N VAL A 76 7.00 -13.00 -2.97
CA VAL A 76 6.81 -11.81 -2.13
C VAL A 76 5.54 -12.01 -1.29
N CYS A 77 5.66 -11.89 0.02
CA CYS A 77 4.53 -11.87 0.94
C CYS A 77 4.19 -10.42 1.31
N ILE A 78 2.93 -10.03 1.14
CA ILE A 78 2.41 -8.70 1.46
C ILE A 78 1.33 -8.87 2.54
N VAL A 79 1.53 -8.21 3.68
CA VAL A 79 0.53 -8.20 4.77
C VAL A 79 -0.27 -6.91 4.68
N GLY A 80 -1.55 -7.10 4.34
CA GLY A 80 -2.58 -6.11 4.15
C GLY A 80 -3.03 -5.96 2.68
N GLY A 81 -4.20 -5.37 2.46
CA GLY A 81 -4.80 -5.05 1.15
C GLY A 81 -5.23 -3.60 0.92
N GLY A 82 -4.57 -2.59 1.48
CA GLY A 82 -4.82 -1.17 1.18
C GLY A 82 -4.38 -0.73 -0.22
N PRO A 83 -4.65 0.53 -0.62
CA PRO A 83 -4.29 1.08 -1.93
C PRO A 83 -2.84 0.84 -2.35
N THR A 84 -1.90 1.22 -1.46
CA THR A 84 -0.46 1.06 -1.70
C THR A 84 -0.08 -0.40 -1.95
N ARG A 85 -0.75 -1.34 -1.28
CA ARG A 85 -0.40 -2.76 -1.28
C ARG A 85 -0.83 -3.42 -2.56
N LEU A 86 -2.05 -3.12 -2.99
CA LEU A 86 -2.58 -3.56 -4.28
C LEU A 86 -1.76 -2.97 -5.43
N ALA A 87 -1.41 -1.68 -5.37
CA ALA A 87 -0.53 -1.05 -6.35
C ALA A 87 0.87 -1.71 -6.40
N SER A 88 1.46 -2.02 -5.25
CA SER A 88 2.74 -2.74 -5.17
C SER A 88 2.63 -4.16 -5.72
N ALA A 89 1.58 -4.90 -5.40
CA ALA A 89 1.37 -6.26 -5.90
C ALA A 89 1.27 -6.28 -7.43
N ILE A 90 0.47 -5.38 -8.00
CA ILE A 90 0.33 -5.21 -9.45
C ILE A 90 1.68 -4.82 -10.07
N SER A 91 2.36 -3.82 -9.52
CA SER A 91 3.64 -3.35 -10.06
C SER A 91 4.71 -4.45 -10.02
N LEU A 92 4.78 -5.24 -8.95
CA LEU A 92 5.71 -6.35 -8.81
C LEU A 92 5.41 -7.46 -9.82
N ALA A 93 4.14 -7.84 -10.00
CA ALA A 93 3.76 -8.87 -10.96
C ALA A 93 4.01 -8.42 -12.41
N GLU A 94 3.61 -7.20 -12.77
CA GLU A 94 3.77 -6.64 -14.11
C GLU A 94 5.25 -6.42 -14.46
N LYS A 95 6.02 -5.73 -13.61
CA LYS A 95 7.45 -5.47 -13.84
C LYS A 95 8.31 -6.71 -13.66
N GLY A 96 7.84 -7.68 -12.88
CA GLY A 96 8.50 -8.96 -12.67
C GLY A 96 8.47 -9.87 -13.90
N GLY A 97 7.63 -9.59 -14.90
CA GLY A 97 7.60 -10.33 -16.16
C GLY A 97 7.43 -11.85 -15.97
N GLY A 98 6.58 -12.25 -15.02
CA GLY A 98 6.34 -13.66 -14.68
C GLY A 98 7.39 -14.33 -13.78
N LYS A 99 8.43 -13.61 -13.37
CA LYS A 99 9.48 -14.09 -12.45
C LYS A 99 9.15 -13.81 -10.97
N ILE A 100 8.11 -13.03 -10.70
CA ILE A 100 7.69 -12.65 -9.35
C ILE A 100 6.30 -13.20 -9.08
N GLU A 101 6.15 -13.82 -7.93
CA GLU A 101 4.89 -14.34 -7.38
C GLU A 101 4.57 -13.57 -6.11
N VAL A 102 3.36 -13.06 -5.97
CA VAL A 102 2.96 -12.17 -4.88
C VAL A 102 1.81 -12.81 -4.11
N HIS A 103 1.93 -12.89 -2.79
CA HIS A 103 0.89 -13.37 -1.89
C HIS A 103 0.42 -12.22 -1.02
N VAL A 104 -0.84 -11.82 -1.15
CA VAL A 104 -1.41 -10.68 -0.43
C VAL A 104 -2.44 -11.17 0.58
N TRP A 105 -2.22 -10.82 1.85
CA TRP A 105 -3.05 -11.27 2.97
C TRP A 105 -3.85 -10.10 3.56
N GLU A 106 -5.18 -10.14 3.55
CA GLU A 106 -6.00 -9.06 4.08
C GLU A 106 -7.27 -9.58 4.77
N ARG A 107 -7.37 -9.33 6.07
CA ARG A 107 -8.49 -9.74 6.92
C ARG A 107 -9.85 -9.12 6.55
N ARG A 108 -9.84 -7.96 5.89
CA ARG A 108 -11.08 -7.23 5.55
C ARG A 108 -11.75 -7.78 4.30
N TRP A 109 -11.07 -8.61 3.52
CA TRP A 109 -11.63 -9.14 2.30
C TRP A 109 -12.60 -10.29 2.57
N VAL A 110 -13.52 -10.48 1.64
CA VAL A 110 -14.45 -11.60 1.61
C VAL A 110 -14.29 -12.30 0.26
N LYS A 111 -14.46 -13.62 0.26
CA LYS A 111 -14.48 -14.41 -0.96
C LYS A 111 -15.93 -14.72 -1.32
N ASP A 112 -16.31 -14.42 -2.55
CA ASP A 112 -17.60 -14.84 -3.09
C ASP A 112 -17.54 -16.34 -3.39
N GLU A 113 -18.42 -17.13 -2.75
CA GLU A 113 -18.40 -18.60 -2.87
C GLU A 113 -18.79 -19.10 -4.26
N ARG A 114 -19.56 -18.32 -5.02
CA ARG A 114 -20.07 -18.70 -6.34
C ARG A 114 -19.06 -18.44 -7.45
N THR A 115 -18.36 -17.31 -7.37
CA THR A 115 -17.41 -16.85 -8.39
C THR A 115 -15.96 -17.11 -8.01
N GLY A 116 -15.68 -17.28 -6.71
CA GLY A 116 -14.33 -17.36 -6.17
C GLY A 116 -13.62 -16.01 -6.08
N GLU A 117 -14.26 -14.91 -6.50
CA GLU A 117 -13.69 -13.57 -6.50
C GLU A 117 -13.52 -13.03 -5.08
N VAL A 118 -12.43 -12.29 -4.88
CA VAL A 118 -12.14 -11.60 -3.63
C VAL A 118 -12.62 -10.16 -3.74
N GLY A 119 -13.37 -9.73 -2.73
CA GLY A 119 -13.97 -8.40 -2.64
C GLY A 119 -13.90 -7.83 -1.23
N TYR A 120 -14.59 -6.71 -1.02
CA TYR A 120 -14.79 -6.12 0.31
C TYR A 120 -16.26 -6.23 0.72
N PRO A 121 -16.56 -6.37 2.01
CA PRO A 121 -17.93 -6.34 2.50
C PRO A 121 -18.55 -4.96 2.31
N ALA A 122 -19.87 -4.92 2.14
CA ALA A 122 -20.63 -3.67 1.96
C ALA A 122 -20.48 -2.70 3.14
N THR A 123 -20.22 -3.21 4.34
CA THR A 123 -20.07 -2.47 5.60
C THR A 123 -18.75 -1.70 5.72
N ALA A 124 -17.82 -1.82 4.77
CA ALA A 124 -16.49 -1.19 4.82
C ALA A 124 -16.50 0.33 4.52
N ARG A 125 -17.20 1.12 5.35
CA ARG A 125 -17.44 2.57 5.17
C ARG A 125 -16.20 3.46 5.25
N ARG A 126 -15.13 3.05 5.94
CA ARG A 126 -13.87 3.82 6.03
C ARG A 126 -13.27 4.15 4.65
N ARG A 127 -13.61 3.34 3.64
CA ARG A 127 -13.10 3.45 2.27
C ARG A 127 -13.76 4.57 1.47
N ASP A 128 -14.76 5.25 2.02
CA ASP A 128 -15.44 6.37 1.35
C ASP A 128 -14.63 7.68 1.39
N GLN A 129 -13.53 7.68 2.14
CA GLN A 129 -12.49 8.72 2.09
C GLN A 129 -11.99 8.96 0.67
N VAL A 130 -11.70 10.21 0.35
CA VAL A 130 -11.08 10.62 -0.91
C VAL A 130 -9.60 10.88 -0.68
N VAL A 131 -8.78 10.43 -1.63
CA VAL A 131 -7.35 10.71 -1.70
C VAL A 131 -7.03 11.49 -2.97
N THR A 132 -6.05 12.38 -2.86
CA THR A 132 -5.44 13.07 -4.00
C THR A 132 -4.19 12.31 -4.41
N LEU A 133 -4.18 11.75 -5.60
CA LEU A 133 -3.03 11.05 -6.18
C LEU A 133 -2.26 12.01 -7.07
N GLN A 134 -0.94 12.06 -6.89
CA GLN A 134 -0.05 12.86 -7.74
C GLN A 134 0.30 12.10 -9.02
N ASP A 135 0.41 12.83 -10.13
CA ASP A 135 0.79 12.28 -11.44
C ASP A 135 2.14 11.56 -11.36
N SER A 136 3.11 12.13 -10.64
CA SER A 136 4.42 11.52 -10.38
C SER A 136 4.35 10.12 -9.76
N VAL A 137 3.25 9.78 -9.06
CA VAL A 137 3.02 8.45 -8.50
C VAL A 137 2.24 7.57 -9.47
N THR A 138 1.21 8.11 -10.12
CA THR A 138 0.38 7.34 -11.05
C THR A 138 1.08 7.01 -12.36
N ASP A 139 2.05 7.81 -12.77
CA ASP A 139 2.89 7.58 -13.96
C ASP A 139 3.83 6.38 -13.80
N LEU A 140 4.02 5.89 -12.57
CA LEU A 140 4.77 4.65 -12.29
C LEU A 140 3.97 3.38 -12.65
N LEU A 141 2.65 3.51 -12.85
CA LEU A 141 1.75 2.42 -13.22
C LEU A 141 1.86 2.14 -14.72
N THR A 142 1.62 0.89 -15.11
CA THR A 142 1.43 0.56 -16.52
C THR A 142 0.16 1.22 -17.07
N PRO A 143 0.03 1.43 -18.39
CA PRO A 143 -1.19 1.99 -18.98
C PRO A 143 -2.47 1.22 -18.62
N LYS A 144 -2.39 -0.11 -18.53
CA LYS A 144 -3.52 -0.96 -18.10
C LYS A 144 -3.89 -0.72 -16.64
N SER A 145 -2.91 -0.60 -15.76
CA SER A 145 -3.13 -0.34 -14.34
C SER A 145 -3.63 1.09 -14.08
N LEU A 146 -3.16 2.07 -14.85
CA LEU A 146 -3.68 3.44 -14.83
C LEU A 146 -5.13 3.48 -15.33
N GLN A 147 -5.43 2.75 -16.41
CA GLN A 147 -6.79 2.60 -16.93
C GLN A 147 -7.70 1.90 -15.91
N ALA A 148 -7.22 0.87 -15.22
CA ALA A 148 -7.96 0.23 -14.15
C ALA A 148 -8.23 1.22 -13.01
N LEU A 149 -7.24 2.00 -12.59
CA LEU A 149 -7.36 2.99 -11.51
C LEU A 149 -8.41 4.06 -11.79
N PHE A 150 -8.36 4.71 -12.96
CA PHE A 150 -9.21 5.87 -13.26
C PHE A 150 -10.41 5.57 -14.16
N ALA A 151 -10.47 4.39 -14.79
CA ALA A 151 -11.45 4.05 -15.83
C ALA A 151 -11.51 5.12 -16.95
N GLY A 152 -10.35 5.67 -17.31
CA GLY A 152 -10.20 6.73 -18.32
C GLY A 152 -10.73 8.11 -17.91
N ARG A 153 -11.14 8.29 -16.65
CA ARG A 153 -11.76 9.54 -16.15
C ARG A 153 -11.10 10.02 -14.86
N PRO A 154 -9.83 10.49 -14.92
CA PRO A 154 -9.18 11.09 -13.76
C PRO A 154 -9.84 12.43 -13.41
N GLU A 155 -10.21 12.60 -12.14
CA GLU A 155 -10.84 13.81 -11.66
C GLU A 155 -9.79 14.82 -11.20
N ARG A 156 -9.41 15.72 -12.11
CA ARG A 156 -8.34 16.71 -11.89
C ARG A 156 -8.78 17.79 -10.90
N VAL A 157 -8.01 17.95 -9.82
CA VAL A 157 -8.29 18.96 -8.78
C VAL A 157 -7.18 19.99 -8.67
N TRP A 158 -5.92 19.53 -8.67
CA TRP A 158 -4.74 20.38 -8.79
C TRP A 158 -3.95 20.04 -10.04
N PRO A 159 -3.16 20.98 -10.59
CA PRO A 159 -2.16 20.67 -11.60
C PRO A 159 -1.31 19.47 -11.16
N GLY A 160 -1.22 18.44 -11.99
CA GLY A 160 -0.43 17.25 -11.66
C GLY A 160 -1.07 16.29 -10.66
N SER A 161 -2.39 16.33 -10.44
CA SER A 161 -3.06 15.42 -9.49
C SER A 161 -4.48 15.05 -9.89
N ALA A 162 -5.02 13.99 -9.28
CA ALA A 162 -6.41 13.62 -9.40
C ALA A 162 -6.99 13.12 -8.06
N ASN A 163 -8.23 13.48 -7.77
CA ASN A 163 -8.96 12.96 -6.63
C ASN A 163 -9.64 11.63 -6.99
N ILE A 164 -9.67 10.72 -6.02
CA ILE A 164 -10.40 9.46 -6.16
C ILE A 164 -10.75 8.90 -4.77
N GLN A 165 -11.94 8.30 -4.65
CA GLN A 165 -12.32 7.58 -3.43
C GLN A 165 -11.44 6.34 -3.23
N ILE A 166 -11.00 6.10 -1.99
CA ILE A 166 -10.23 4.91 -1.63
C ILE A 166 -10.97 3.63 -2.02
N ARG A 167 -12.30 3.61 -1.87
CA ARG A 167 -13.17 2.49 -2.30
C ARG A 167 -12.98 2.18 -3.78
N LYS A 168 -12.92 3.21 -4.63
CA LYS A 168 -12.68 3.06 -6.08
C LYS A 168 -11.27 2.53 -6.33
N VAL A 169 -10.25 3.10 -5.66
CA VAL A 169 -8.86 2.62 -5.79
C VAL A 169 -8.73 1.15 -5.40
N GLU A 170 -9.10 0.81 -4.17
CA GLU A 170 -9.01 -0.56 -3.65
C GLU A 170 -9.87 -1.52 -4.48
N GLY A 171 -11.10 -1.15 -4.85
CA GLY A 171 -11.97 -2.01 -5.65
C GLY A 171 -11.45 -2.26 -7.06
N ARG A 172 -10.97 -1.21 -7.74
CA ARG A 172 -10.46 -1.30 -9.11
C ARG A 172 -9.13 -2.05 -9.17
N PHE A 173 -8.22 -1.81 -8.24
CA PHE A 173 -6.97 -2.57 -8.18
C PHE A 173 -7.18 -4.01 -7.71
N LEU A 174 -8.08 -4.27 -6.77
CA LEU A 174 -8.41 -5.64 -6.38
C LEU A 174 -9.00 -6.43 -7.56
N LYS A 175 -9.82 -5.78 -8.40
CA LYS A 175 -10.26 -6.37 -9.67
C LYS A 175 -9.08 -6.62 -10.62
N ARG A 176 -8.21 -5.62 -10.82
CA ARG A 176 -7.00 -5.76 -11.67
C ARG A 176 -6.11 -6.92 -11.23
N CYS A 177 -5.90 -7.14 -9.92
CA CYS A 177 -5.15 -8.29 -9.40
C CYS A 177 -5.74 -9.64 -9.82
N GLN A 178 -7.03 -9.70 -10.12
CA GLN A 178 -7.77 -10.91 -10.47
C GLN A 178 -7.96 -11.09 -11.99
N ASP A 179 -7.50 -10.13 -12.80
CA ASP A 179 -7.50 -10.27 -14.25
C ASP A 179 -6.65 -11.49 -14.67
N ASP A 180 -6.99 -12.13 -15.79
CA ASP A 180 -6.33 -13.36 -16.27
C ASP A 180 -4.79 -13.24 -16.40
N GLU A 181 -4.31 -12.05 -16.75
CA GLU A 181 -2.88 -11.73 -16.86
C GLU A 181 -2.14 -11.78 -15.52
N LEU A 182 -2.84 -11.54 -14.41
CA LEU A 182 -2.23 -11.36 -13.08
C LEU A 182 -2.66 -12.43 -12.08
N ARG A 183 -3.82 -13.08 -12.26
CA ARG A 183 -4.37 -14.06 -11.31
C ARG A 183 -3.45 -15.27 -11.03
N HIS A 184 -2.52 -15.55 -11.94
CA HIS A 184 -1.55 -16.64 -11.82
C HIS A 184 -0.19 -16.19 -11.22
N LEU A 185 -0.05 -14.89 -10.92
CA LEU A 185 1.10 -14.27 -10.28
C LEU A 185 0.75 -13.65 -8.94
N ILE A 186 -0.50 -13.20 -8.75
CA ILE A 186 -0.99 -12.56 -7.53
C ILE A 186 -2.01 -13.47 -6.86
N HIS A 187 -1.65 -13.98 -5.69
CA HIS A 187 -2.48 -14.83 -4.86
C HIS A 187 -3.09 -14.01 -3.72
N LEU A 188 -4.42 -13.93 -3.69
CA LEU A 188 -5.17 -13.14 -2.71
C LEU A 188 -5.72 -14.05 -1.61
N HIS A 189 -5.33 -13.77 -0.37
CA HIS A 189 -5.74 -14.52 0.83
C HIS A 189 -6.65 -13.63 1.69
N PRO A 190 -7.98 -13.88 1.71
CA PRO A 190 -8.97 -13.07 2.42
C PRO A 190 -8.99 -13.39 3.92
N GLU A 191 -7.81 -13.34 4.53
CA GLU A 191 -7.57 -13.69 5.92
C GLU A 191 -6.42 -12.86 6.48
N GLY A 192 -6.47 -12.61 7.79
CA GLY A 192 -5.41 -11.93 8.50
C GLY A 192 -4.22 -12.84 8.78
N VAL A 193 -3.05 -12.24 8.97
CA VAL A 193 -1.86 -12.93 9.46
C VAL A 193 -1.34 -12.19 10.68
N THR A 194 -1.25 -12.90 11.80
CA THR A 194 -0.58 -12.44 13.02
C THR A 194 0.91 -12.76 12.96
N ARG A 195 1.71 -12.14 13.84
CA ARG A 195 3.14 -12.41 13.95
C ARG A 195 3.45 -13.88 14.23
N GLU A 196 2.72 -14.48 15.16
CA GLU A 196 2.95 -15.88 15.52
C GLU A 196 2.58 -16.82 14.38
N GLU A 197 1.52 -16.52 13.62
CA GLU A 197 1.19 -17.27 12.41
C GLU A 197 2.24 -17.12 11.31
N LEU A 198 2.79 -15.92 11.14
CA LEU A 198 3.89 -15.69 10.20
C LEU A 198 5.13 -16.50 10.60
N LYS A 199 5.50 -16.50 11.90
CA LYS A 199 6.62 -17.32 12.44
C LYS A 199 6.37 -18.82 12.32
N ASN A 200 5.13 -19.26 12.45
CA ASN A 200 4.73 -20.66 12.34
C ASN A 200 4.60 -21.12 10.88
N GLY A 201 4.89 -20.24 9.91
CA GLY A 201 4.94 -20.59 8.48
C GLY A 201 3.59 -20.53 7.78
N ARG A 202 2.58 -19.83 8.31
CA ARG A 202 1.25 -19.70 7.67
C ARG A 202 1.36 -19.14 6.24
N CYS A 203 2.25 -18.18 6.01
CA CYS A 203 2.48 -17.60 4.69
C CYS A 203 3.38 -18.44 3.77
N GLY A 204 3.79 -19.64 4.22
CA GLY A 204 4.79 -20.46 3.54
C GLY A 204 6.15 -19.78 3.42
N ASP A 205 6.99 -20.34 2.54
CA ASP A 205 8.30 -19.79 2.24
C ASP A 205 8.16 -18.61 1.27
N PHE A 206 8.66 -17.45 1.67
CA PHE A 206 8.75 -16.24 0.87
C PHE A 206 10.15 -15.62 1.00
N HIS A 207 10.54 -14.84 -0.01
CA HIS A 207 11.82 -14.16 -0.02
C HIS A 207 11.69 -12.77 0.60
N VAL A 208 10.66 -12.02 0.20
CA VAL A 208 10.43 -10.64 0.67
C VAL A 208 9.15 -10.59 1.50
N LEU A 209 9.19 -9.90 2.65
CA LEU A 209 7.99 -9.49 3.38
C LEU A 209 7.78 -7.98 3.24
N LEU A 210 6.58 -7.59 2.80
CA LEU A 210 6.14 -6.19 2.78
C LEU A 210 5.05 -5.98 3.83
N GLY A 211 5.46 -5.46 4.99
CA GLY A 211 4.57 -5.03 6.05
C GLY A 211 3.97 -3.68 5.73
N THR A 212 2.69 -3.64 5.38
CA THR A 212 2.05 -2.41 4.92
C THR A 212 0.73 -2.14 5.62
N ASP A 213 0.39 -2.89 6.67
CA ASP A 213 -0.88 -2.98 7.43
C ASP A 213 -1.36 -1.70 8.16
N GLY A 214 -0.69 -0.56 7.93
CA GLY A 214 -1.15 0.79 8.29
C GLY A 214 -0.82 1.21 9.73
N ALA A 215 -1.57 2.15 10.30
CA ALA A 215 -1.29 2.68 11.65
C ALA A 215 -1.34 1.61 12.76
N ALA A 216 -2.20 0.61 12.60
CA ALA A 216 -2.27 -0.56 13.49
C ALA A 216 -1.40 -1.73 13.02
N SER A 217 -0.37 -1.45 12.22
CA SER A 217 0.48 -2.48 11.61
C SER A 217 1.16 -3.34 12.67
N GLY A 218 0.84 -4.64 12.67
CA GLY A 218 1.50 -5.64 13.47
C GLY A 218 2.96 -5.80 13.05
N VAL A 219 3.24 -5.73 11.74
CA VAL A 219 4.63 -5.79 11.25
C VAL A 219 5.44 -4.59 11.75
N ARG A 220 4.89 -3.38 11.70
CA ARG A 220 5.52 -2.17 12.24
C ARG A 220 5.80 -2.33 13.74
N ARG A 221 4.77 -2.67 14.52
CA ARG A 221 4.87 -2.81 15.98
C ARG A 221 5.89 -3.86 16.39
N ASP A 222 5.91 -5.00 15.70
CA ASP A 222 6.65 -6.17 16.15
C ASP A 222 8.10 -6.17 15.68
N TYR A 223 8.43 -5.39 14.64
CA TYR A 223 9.76 -5.35 14.04
C TYR A 223 10.48 -3.99 14.12
N PHE A 224 9.76 -2.87 14.29
CA PHE A 224 10.36 -1.51 14.31
C PHE A 224 10.17 -0.79 15.66
N ARG A 225 9.84 -1.54 16.71
CA ARG A 225 9.70 -0.99 18.07
C ARG A 225 10.99 -0.28 18.49
N GLY A 226 10.88 1.00 18.88
CA GLY A 226 12.00 1.81 19.35
C GLY A 226 12.77 2.58 18.27
N TYR A 227 12.53 2.30 16.99
CA TYR A 227 13.11 3.05 15.87
C TYR A 227 12.26 4.26 15.45
N GLU A 228 11.04 4.37 15.98
CA GLU A 228 10.08 5.41 15.61
C GLU A 228 10.03 6.52 16.66
N LYS A 229 10.04 7.78 16.18
CA LYS A 229 9.64 8.95 16.99
C LYS A 229 8.22 9.33 16.58
N GLU A 230 7.24 9.03 17.42
CA GLU A 230 5.84 9.44 17.19
C GLU A 230 5.77 10.98 17.18
N ARG A 231 5.42 11.57 16.03
CA ARG A 231 5.24 13.01 15.87
C ARG A 231 3.79 13.40 16.16
N GLY A 232 3.41 13.35 17.44
CA GLY A 232 2.10 13.78 17.90
C GLY A 232 0.91 13.03 17.26
N ARG A 233 -0.31 13.46 17.60
CA ARG A 233 -1.55 12.94 17.03
C ARG A 233 -2.29 14.06 16.32
N SER A 234 -2.88 13.74 15.17
CA SER A 234 -3.79 14.63 14.46
C SER A 234 -5.21 14.10 14.62
N TYR A 235 -6.11 14.95 15.11
CA TYR A 235 -7.53 14.62 15.26
C TYR A 235 -8.29 15.13 14.05
N ALA A 236 -9.08 14.26 13.44
CA ALA A 236 -9.89 14.60 12.29
C ALA A 236 -11.25 13.89 12.33
N LEU A 237 -12.29 14.64 12.00
CA LEU A 237 -13.62 14.10 11.70
C LEU A 237 -13.78 13.99 10.19
N GLY A 238 -14.31 12.88 9.73
CA GLY A 238 -14.56 12.64 8.32
C GLY A 238 -16.01 12.28 8.07
N LEU A 239 -16.65 13.01 7.15
CA LEU A 239 -18.05 12.83 6.78
C LEU A 239 -18.13 12.45 5.30
N ALA A 240 -18.48 11.20 5.03
CA ALA A 240 -18.84 10.76 3.69
C ALA A 240 -20.27 11.21 3.38
N PHE A 241 -20.50 11.74 2.18
CA PHE A 241 -21.83 12.14 1.74
C PHE A 241 -22.13 11.58 0.34
N ASP A 242 -23.41 11.32 0.11
CA ASP A 242 -23.99 10.95 -1.19
C ASP A 242 -25.19 11.86 -1.40
N ARG A 243 -25.09 12.77 -2.38
CA ARG A 243 -26.15 13.75 -2.65
C ARG A 243 -27.08 13.32 -3.80
N GLY A 244 -26.85 12.12 -4.34
CA GLY A 244 -27.52 11.65 -5.55
C GLY A 244 -27.17 12.48 -6.80
N SER A 245 -27.39 11.92 -7.98
CA SER A 245 -27.16 12.61 -9.26
C SER A 245 -28.20 13.69 -9.59
N VAL A 246 -29.24 13.87 -8.76
CA VAL A 246 -30.46 14.63 -9.09
C VAL A 246 -30.68 15.86 -8.19
N GLY A 247 -30.01 15.98 -7.04
CA GLY A 247 -30.30 17.05 -6.05
C GLY A 247 -29.11 17.85 -5.53
N GLY A 248 -27.88 17.47 -5.84
CA GLY A 248 -26.69 18.22 -5.45
C GLY A 248 -26.14 19.01 -6.62
N LEU A 249 -25.97 20.33 -6.49
CA LEU A 249 -25.11 21.09 -7.41
C LEU A 249 -23.78 20.34 -7.53
N PRO A 250 -23.29 19.99 -8.73
CA PRO A 250 -21.91 19.56 -8.89
C PRO A 250 -21.06 20.79 -8.56
N TRP A 251 -20.40 20.75 -7.41
CA TRP A 251 -19.41 21.76 -7.10
C TRP A 251 -18.24 21.43 -7.98
N SER A 252 -18.12 22.14 -9.10
CA SER A 252 -17.00 21.98 -10.01
C SER A 252 -15.71 21.93 -9.20
N GLN A 253 -14.75 21.10 -9.61
CA GLN A 253 -13.48 21.00 -8.88
C GLN A 253 -12.83 22.36 -8.51
N PRO A 254 -12.92 23.42 -9.34
CA PRO A 254 -12.51 24.77 -8.93
C PRO A 254 -13.20 25.28 -7.66
N LEU A 255 -14.50 25.04 -7.47
CA LEU A 255 -15.23 25.46 -6.28
C LEU A 255 -14.85 24.65 -5.03
N ASN A 256 -14.59 23.34 -5.18
CA ASN A 256 -14.04 22.50 -4.11
C ASN A 256 -12.65 23.03 -3.67
N MET A 257 -11.84 23.41 -4.64
CA MET A 257 -10.53 24.01 -4.43
C MET A 257 -10.63 25.33 -3.65
N PHE A 258 -11.54 26.23 -4.05
CA PHE A 258 -11.77 27.51 -3.35
C PHE A 258 -12.22 27.31 -1.90
N LEU A 259 -13.15 26.38 -1.64
CA LEU A 259 -13.54 26.09 -0.26
C LEU A 259 -12.39 25.51 0.56
N THR A 260 -11.64 24.58 -0.03
CA THR A 260 -10.52 23.94 0.65
C THR A 260 -9.42 24.95 1.00
N LEU A 261 -9.12 25.90 0.10
CA LEU A 261 -8.11 26.94 0.36
C LEU A 261 -8.61 28.01 1.32
N GLY A 262 -9.89 28.38 1.25
CA GLY A 262 -10.50 29.37 2.13
C GLY A 262 -10.71 28.87 3.56
N GLN A 263 -10.61 27.55 3.79
CA GLN A 263 -10.87 26.92 5.08
C GLN A 263 -9.58 26.35 5.66
N THR A 264 -9.10 26.92 6.77
CA THR A 264 -7.94 26.38 7.51
C THR A 264 -8.24 25.08 8.24
N ARG A 265 -9.53 24.70 8.37
CA ARG A 265 -9.98 23.55 9.17
C ARG A 265 -10.72 22.48 8.39
N TYR A 266 -11.14 22.76 7.16
CA TYR A 266 -12.01 21.87 6.38
C TYR A 266 -11.38 21.57 5.02
N LEU A 267 -11.47 20.31 4.61
CA LEU A 267 -11.03 19.82 3.30
C LEU A 267 -12.22 19.11 2.66
N LEU A 268 -12.86 19.78 1.69
CA LEU A 268 -13.98 19.24 0.94
C LEU A 268 -13.49 18.59 -0.35
N ASN A 269 -13.72 17.29 -0.47
CA ASN A 269 -13.47 16.52 -1.69
C ASN A 269 -14.80 15.99 -2.23
N ALA A 270 -15.44 16.71 -3.14
CA ALA A 270 -16.62 16.22 -3.86
C ALA A 270 -16.20 15.67 -5.23
N SER A 271 -16.95 14.68 -5.73
CA SER A 271 -16.81 14.15 -7.07
C SER A 271 -17.88 14.75 -8.00
N ASP A 272 -17.44 15.31 -9.11
CA ASP A 272 -18.24 15.87 -10.20
C ASP A 272 -18.95 14.75 -10.99
N HIS A 273 -18.48 13.50 -10.89
CA HIS A 273 -18.97 12.38 -11.70
C HIS A 273 -20.15 11.62 -11.10
N ASP A 274 -20.21 11.47 -9.78
CA ASP A 274 -21.25 10.65 -9.13
C ASP A 274 -21.93 11.32 -7.93
N GLY A 275 -21.64 12.60 -7.67
CA GLY A 275 -22.29 13.37 -6.60
C GLY A 275 -21.91 12.93 -5.18
N LYS A 276 -20.93 12.02 -5.05
CA LYS A 276 -20.39 11.55 -3.78
C LYS A 276 -19.21 12.41 -3.37
N GLY A 277 -18.92 12.44 -2.08
CA GLY A 277 -17.72 13.12 -1.61
C GLY A 277 -17.42 12.87 -0.15
N TYR A 278 -16.42 13.59 0.32
CA TYR A 278 -15.90 13.48 1.66
C TYR A 278 -15.48 14.84 2.18
N LEU A 279 -15.95 15.19 3.38
CA LEU A 279 -15.52 16.37 4.11
C LEU A 279 -14.62 15.90 5.26
N ASN A 280 -13.35 16.32 5.24
CA ASN A 280 -12.47 16.18 6.39
C ASN A 280 -12.50 17.49 7.18
N MET A 281 -12.60 17.39 8.51
CA MET A 281 -12.51 18.51 9.43
C MET A 281 -11.39 18.24 10.43
N GLN A 282 -10.44 19.15 10.54
CA GLN A 282 -9.41 19.11 11.56
C GLN A 282 -10.00 19.55 12.91
N LEU A 283 -9.76 18.72 13.93
CA LEU A 283 -10.20 18.94 15.30
C LEU A 283 -9.01 19.27 16.20
N THR A 284 -9.28 20.05 17.25
CA THR A 284 -8.40 20.11 18.42
C THR A 284 -8.59 18.86 19.28
N GLU A 285 -7.67 18.64 20.22
CA GLU A 285 -7.77 17.54 21.18
C GLU A 285 -9.03 17.65 22.05
N ASP A 286 -9.35 18.86 22.54
CA ASP A 286 -10.56 19.11 23.33
C ASP A 286 -11.85 18.82 22.54
N GLU A 287 -11.91 19.24 21.28
CA GLU A 287 -13.06 18.96 20.41
C GLU A 287 -13.22 17.46 20.14
N TRP A 288 -12.10 16.75 19.95
CA TRP A 288 -12.11 15.30 19.84
C TRP A 288 -12.67 14.66 21.10
N HIS A 289 -12.17 15.03 22.28
CA HIS A 289 -12.64 14.48 23.55
C HIS A 289 -14.10 14.78 23.83
N LYS A 290 -14.60 15.98 23.49
CA LYS A 290 -16.04 16.30 23.57
C LYS A 290 -16.88 15.45 22.62
N MET A 291 -16.34 15.09 21.46
CA MET A 291 -17.03 14.29 20.45
C MET A 291 -17.04 12.79 20.78
N VAL A 292 -15.97 12.27 21.40
CA VAL A 292 -15.87 10.85 21.79
C VAL A 292 -16.26 10.58 23.25
N GLY A 293 -16.37 11.62 24.08
CA GLY A 293 -16.84 11.55 25.45
C GLY A 293 -18.32 11.18 25.51
N SER A 294 -18.69 10.35 26.49
CA SER A 294 -20.06 9.90 26.68
C SER A 294 -20.95 11.09 27.13
N PRO A 295 -22.26 11.11 26.83
CA PRO A 295 -23.17 12.14 27.32
C PRO A 295 -23.26 12.21 28.86
N ASP A 296 -22.76 11.20 29.57
CA ASP A 296 -22.82 11.10 31.03
C ASP A 296 -21.76 11.96 31.77
N ASP A 297 -20.79 12.54 31.06
CA ASP A 297 -19.74 13.39 31.66
C ASP A 297 -20.06 14.90 31.60
N ALA A 298 -21.28 15.27 31.17
CA ALA A 298 -21.78 16.63 31.15
C ALA A 298 -22.80 16.87 32.26
N VAL A 299 -22.32 16.99 33.50
CA VAL A 299 -23.05 17.57 34.64
C VAL A 299 -22.22 18.68 35.27
#